data_AF-A0A0L6URB2-F1
#
_entry.id   AF-A0A0L6URB2-F1
#
_cell.length_a   1.000
_cell.length_b   1.000
_cell.length_c   1.000
_cell.angle_alpha   90.00
_cell.angle_beta   90.00
_cell.angle_gamma   90.00
#
_symmetry.space_group_name_H-M   'P 1'
#
loop_
_entity.id
_entity.type
_entity.pdbx_description
1 polymer ?
#
loop_
_entity_poly.entity_id
_entity_poly.type
_entity_poly.pdbx_seq_one_letter_code
_entity_poly.pdbx_strand_id
1 'polypeptide(L)'
;MAPHRQTRRLCLCSKCARSTHKVDGTYQRGKLLAHHTVTRHQLYDRIAHPAPNPRPPTSSSPHQSQPPAVSDPGQSLIARRLSSLNSNPTITHIMISAAVLYLFEQVPIRVVECQLQSNFDLVKPFLLQQHSNPPLDPSSLSKLPRKIETVITRLGLDSDIKQLISCPNCFATYPTKNPPSSCTSSLTDELRGHPASCGAPLFRQHLAKQIPCRYFSFQTLSGWLARFLSRPGVEDLLDESLASSTEDYNPTSVSDIHESYQWKNFRGIDGRPFTARSGNLVFGMFVDGINPYGNKAAGKHATIFFMVLVCLTLPISHRFLPANVFLVGIAPGPKEPSLTQTNWLLAPLVDDLKMLWRPGLSLSSTHRHREGRVMIL
;
A
#
# COMPACT_ATOMS: atom_id res chain seq x y z
N MET A 1 -39.43 15.58 -11.92
CA MET A 1 -38.14 15.08 -11.37
C MET A 1 -38.38 13.70 -10.77
N ALA A 2 -37.73 12.66 -11.31
CA ALA A 2 -37.88 11.28 -10.84
C ALA A 2 -37.15 11.07 -9.49
N PRO A 3 -37.68 10.24 -8.57
CA PRO A 3 -37.03 10.00 -7.28
C PRO A 3 -35.73 9.20 -7.46
N HIS A 4 -34.65 9.65 -6.81
CA HIS A 4 -33.36 8.95 -6.76
C HIS A 4 -33.55 7.50 -6.27
N ARG A 5 -33.45 6.52 -7.19
CA ARG A 5 -33.34 5.10 -6.83
C ARG A 5 -31.98 4.85 -6.19
N GLN A 6 -31.95 4.60 -4.88
CA GLN A 6 -30.78 4.00 -4.22
C GLN A 6 -30.47 2.65 -4.90
N THR A 7 -29.27 2.50 -5.46
CA THR A 7 -28.81 1.28 -6.14
C THR A 7 -28.68 0.13 -5.12
N ARG A 8 -29.64 -0.79 -5.11
CA ARG A 8 -29.59 -2.05 -4.34
C ARG A 8 -28.89 -3.13 -5.17
N ARG A 9 -28.09 -3.98 -4.53
CA ARG A 9 -27.38 -5.13 -5.14
C ARG A 9 -27.85 -6.45 -4.53
N LEU A 10 -27.81 -7.52 -5.33
CA LEU A 10 -28.18 -8.86 -4.90
C LEU A 10 -27.07 -9.51 -4.06
N CYS A 11 -27.42 -9.99 -2.87
CA CYS A 11 -26.53 -10.71 -1.96
C CYS A 11 -26.83 -12.21 -1.95
N LEU A 12 -25.78 -13.03 -2.14
CA LEU A 12 -25.85 -14.49 -2.24
C LEU A 12 -25.05 -15.23 -1.15
N CYS A 13 -24.66 -14.58 -0.06
CA CYS A 13 -24.00 -15.28 1.06
C CYS A 13 -24.86 -16.42 1.62
N SER A 14 -24.25 -17.35 2.36
CA SER A 14 -24.91 -18.54 2.94
C SER A 14 -26.20 -18.24 3.71
N LYS A 15 -26.31 -17.04 4.29
CA LYS A 15 -27.52 -16.54 4.97
C LYS A 15 -28.55 -15.93 4.02
N CYS A 16 -28.13 -15.13 3.03
CA CYS A 16 -29.04 -14.46 2.10
C CYS A 16 -29.55 -15.37 0.99
N ALA A 17 -28.78 -16.39 0.59
CA ALA A 17 -29.15 -17.39 -0.40
C ALA A 17 -30.35 -18.27 0.04
N ARG A 18 -30.69 -18.26 1.34
CA ARG A 18 -31.87 -18.94 1.92
C ARG A 18 -33.19 -18.18 1.68
N SER A 19 -33.13 -16.96 1.17
CA SER A 19 -34.32 -16.16 0.84
C SER A 19 -34.43 -15.96 -0.67
N THR A 20 -35.63 -15.64 -1.13
CA THR A 20 -35.91 -15.30 -2.53
C THR A 20 -36.51 -13.92 -2.63
N HIS A 21 -36.31 -13.26 -3.77
CA HIS A 21 -36.95 -11.98 -4.09
C HIS A 21 -37.49 -12.04 -5.52
N LYS A 22 -38.59 -11.32 -5.78
CA LYS A 22 -39.29 -11.34 -7.07
C LYS A 22 -38.79 -10.20 -7.96
N VAL A 23 -38.30 -10.53 -9.15
CA VAL A 23 -37.88 -9.58 -10.18
C VAL A 23 -38.55 -9.99 -11.48
N ASP A 24 -39.28 -9.07 -12.10
CA ASP A 24 -39.97 -9.27 -13.38
C ASP A 24 -40.80 -10.56 -13.45
N GLY A 25 -41.53 -10.87 -12.37
CA GLY A 25 -42.39 -12.05 -12.28
C GLY A 25 -41.71 -13.34 -11.83
N THR A 26 -40.38 -13.42 -11.86
CA THR A 26 -39.60 -14.61 -11.51
C THR A 26 -38.98 -14.52 -10.10
N TYR A 27 -38.91 -15.65 -9.40
CA TYR A 27 -38.27 -15.71 -8.08
C TYR A 27 -36.80 -16.08 -8.21
N GLN A 28 -35.91 -15.21 -7.73
CA GLN A 28 -34.46 -15.45 -7.69
C GLN A 28 -33.96 -15.56 -6.25
N ARG A 29 -32.98 -16.44 -6.03
CA ARG A 29 -32.31 -16.61 -4.73
C ARG A 29 -31.48 -15.37 -4.38
N GLY A 30 -31.41 -15.06 -3.08
CA GLY A 30 -30.70 -13.90 -2.55
C GLY A 30 -31.62 -12.76 -2.11
N LYS A 31 -31.02 -11.73 -1.52
CA LYS A 31 -31.72 -10.50 -1.09
C LYS A 31 -31.12 -9.26 -1.76
N LEU A 32 -31.98 -8.34 -2.21
CA LEU A 32 -31.56 -7.00 -2.66
C LEU A 32 -31.30 -6.10 -1.45
N LEU A 33 -30.03 -5.74 -1.24
CA LEU A 33 -29.58 -4.92 -0.12
C LEU A 33 -28.78 -3.72 -0.62
N ALA A 34 -28.58 -2.72 0.24
CA ALA A 34 -27.63 -1.65 -0.06
C ALA A 34 -26.22 -2.20 -0.26
N HIS A 35 -25.44 -1.59 -1.16
CA HIS A 35 -24.11 -2.07 -1.55
C HIS A 35 -23.20 -2.41 -0.35
N HIS A 36 -23.10 -1.51 0.64
CA HIS A 36 -22.27 -1.72 1.83
C HIS A 36 -22.68 -2.95 2.66
N THR A 37 -23.98 -3.26 2.71
CA THR A 37 -24.50 -4.43 3.43
C THR A 37 -24.12 -5.74 2.72
N VAL A 38 -24.11 -5.74 1.39
CA VAL A 38 -23.67 -6.91 0.59
C VAL A 38 -22.20 -7.21 0.83
N THR A 39 -21.34 -6.20 0.76
CA THR A 39 -19.89 -6.34 0.98
C THR A 39 -19.60 -6.90 2.38
N ARG A 40 -20.29 -6.40 3.41
CA ARG A 40 -20.17 -6.90 4.79
C ARG A 40 -20.62 -8.35 4.93
N HIS A 41 -21.73 -8.73 4.28
CA HIS A 41 -22.22 -10.12 4.31
C HIS A 41 -21.27 -11.11 3.64
N GLN A 42 -20.69 -10.76 2.50
CA GLN A 42 -19.75 -11.62 1.78
C GLN A 42 -18.43 -11.82 2.53
N LEU A 43 -17.98 -10.81 3.29
CA LEU A 43 -16.80 -10.91 4.13
C LEU A 43 -17.01 -11.93 5.27
N TYR A 44 -18.12 -11.82 6.00
CA TYR A 44 -18.45 -12.75 7.07
C TYR A 44 -18.60 -14.20 6.58
N ASP A 45 -19.14 -14.38 5.37
CA ASP A 45 -19.35 -15.70 4.77
C ASP A 45 -18.02 -16.41 4.45
N ARG A 46 -17.03 -15.67 3.95
CA ARG A 46 -15.69 -16.21 3.65
C ARG A 46 -14.92 -16.60 4.91
N ILE A 47 -15.08 -15.83 5.99
CA ILE A 47 -14.45 -16.12 7.28
C ILE A 47 -15.03 -17.41 7.88
N ALA A 48 -16.34 -17.63 7.72
CA ALA A 48 -17.02 -18.79 8.28
C ALA A 48 -16.70 -20.12 7.56
N HIS A 49 -16.29 -20.07 6.29
CA HIS A 49 -16.08 -21.25 5.45
C HIS A 49 -14.78 -21.18 4.61
N PRO A 50 -13.59 -21.37 5.23
CA PRO A 50 -12.30 -21.40 4.52
C PRO A 50 -12.10 -22.70 3.72
N ALA A 51 -11.45 -22.62 2.55
CA ALA A 51 -11.21 -23.76 1.65
C ALA A 51 -9.93 -24.56 2.03
N PRO A 52 -9.81 -25.86 1.65
CA PRO A 52 -8.65 -26.71 2.02
C PRO A 52 -7.48 -26.61 1.02
N ASN A 53 -6.23 -26.68 1.53
CA ASN A 53 -4.97 -26.55 0.76
C ASN A 53 -4.48 -27.87 0.15
N PRO A 54 -3.95 -27.90 -1.10
CA PRO A 54 -3.19 -29.03 -1.64
C PRO A 54 -1.66 -28.91 -1.45
N ARG A 55 -0.95 -30.06 -1.43
CA ARG A 55 0.51 -30.18 -1.22
C ARG A 55 1.32 -30.14 -2.54
N PRO A 56 2.62 -29.76 -2.50
CA PRO A 56 3.45 -29.56 -3.69
C PRO A 56 4.41 -30.74 -4.00
N PRO A 57 4.90 -30.87 -5.26
CA PRO A 57 6.10 -31.65 -5.57
C PRO A 57 7.30 -30.78 -6.04
N THR A 58 8.48 -31.35 -5.85
CA THR A 58 9.84 -30.81 -5.98
C THR A 58 10.41 -30.85 -7.41
N SER A 59 11.21 -29.84 -7.78
CA SER A 59 12.09 -29.85 -8.97
C SER A 59 13.46 -29.21 -8.68
N SER A 60 14.47 -29.56 -9.48
CA SER A 60 15.83 -29.03 -9.44
C SER A 60 16.26 -28.53 -10.84
N SER A 61 16.99 -27.41 -10.89
CA SER A 61 17.87 -26.99 -12.01
C SER A 61 18.83 -25.87 -11.58
N PRO A 62 19.97 -25.65 -12.29
CA PRO A 62 21.11 -24.85 -11.82
C PRO A 62 21.28 -23.45 -12.45
N HIS A 63 22.11 -22.67 -11.76
CA HIS A 63 22.46 -21.24 -11.84
C HIS A 63 23.02 -20.66 -13.15
N GLN A 64 22.84 -19.33 -13.32
CA GLN A 64 23.88 -18.42 -13.85
C GLN A 64 23.74 -16.95 -13.36
N SER A 65 24.88 -16.43 -12.86
CA SER A 65 25.44 -15.09 -12.52
C SER A 65 24.63 -13.76 -12.56
N GLN A 66 24.81 -12.96 -11.48
CA GLN A 66 24.13 -11.70 -11.09
C GLN A 66 24.89 -10.38 -11.45
N PRO A 67 24.17 -9.24 -11.66
CA PRO A 67 24.67 -7.85 -11.60
C PRO A 67 24.52 -7.21 -10.20
N PRO A 68 25.04 -5.99 -9.94
CA PRO A 68 25.34 -5.49 -8.60
C PRO A 68 24.10 -5.28 -7.72
N ALA A 69 24.18 -5.79 -6.50
CA ALA A 69 23.11 -5.79 -5.51
C ALA A 69 22.91 -4.41 -4.89
N VAL A 70 21.66 -3.96 -4.81
CA VAL A 70 21.27 -2.89 -3.88
C VAL A 70 21.20 -3.53 -2.50
N SER A 71 22.14 -3.17 -1.61
CA SER A 71 22.14 -3.61 -0.23
C SER A 71 20.88 -3.10 0.47
N ASP A 72 20.04 -4.04 0.88
CA ASP A 72 18.73 -3.83 1.47
C ASP A 72 18.80 -3.27 2.90
N PRO A 73 18.19 -2.09 3.16
CA PRO A 73 17.93 -1.66 4.51
C PRO A 73 16.79 -2.47 5.16
N GLY A 74 15.83 -3.00 4.41
CA GLY A 74 14.55 -3.53 4.88
C GLY A 74 14.62 -4.85 5.64
N GLN A 75 15.31 -5.87 5.14
CA GLN A 75 15.43 -7.17 5.83
C GLN A 75 16.32 -7.09 7.07
N SER A 76 17.34 -6.24 7.05
CA SER A 76 18.12 -5.92 8.25
C SER A 76 17.34 -5.03 9.23
N LEU A 77 16.24 -4.39 8.87
CA LEU A 77 15.48 -3.53 9.79
C LEU A 77 14.30 -4.24 10.44
N ILE A 78 13.64 -5.21 9.80
CA ILE A 78 12.52 -5.93 10.43
C ILE A 78 13.03 -7.10 11.28
N ALA A 79 13.96 -7.92 10.77
CA ALA A 79 14.47 -9.08 11.50
C ALA A 79 15.44 -8.71 12.64
N ARG A 80 16.07 -7.52 12.58
CA ARG A 80 17.13 -7.10 13.53
C ARG A 80 16.66 -6.11 14.61
N ARG A 81 15.37 -5.74 14.63
CA ARG A 81 14.78 -4.77 15.59
C ARG A 81 14.03 -5.40 16.77
N LEU A 82 13.93 -6.73 16.86
CA LEU A 82 13.38 -7.36 18.06
C LEU A 82 14.47 -7.43 19.14
N SER A 83 14.69 -6.31 19.84
CA SER A 83 15.36 -6.32 21.14
C SER A 83 14.65 -7.29 22.09
N SER A 84 15.32 -7.86 23.09
CA SER A 84 14.69 -8.75 24.10
C SER A 84 13.42 -8.15 24.74
N LEU A 85 13.34 -6.81 24.82
CA LEU A 85 12.16 -6.04 25.24
C LEU A 85 10.95 -6.25 24.33
N ASN A 86 11.16 -6.35 23.03
CA ASN A 86 10.11 -6.57 22.03
C ASN A 86 9.67 -8.04 21.94
N SER A 87 10.34 -8.94 22.68
CA SER A 87 9.94 -10.34 22.82
C SER A 87 9.09 -10.58 24.07
N ASN A 88 9.03 -9.63 25.01
CA ASN A 88 8.17 -9.75 26.18
C ASN A 88 6.70 -9.53 25.77
N PRO A 89 5.79 -10.47 26.07
CA PRO A 89 4.40 -10.41 25.59
C PRO A 89 3.64 -9.23 26.17
N THR A 90 3.91 -8.84 27.42
CA THR A 90 3.23 -7.71 28.06
C THR A 90 3.68 -6.38 27.47
N ILE A 91 4.99 -6.21 27.24
CA ILE A 91 5.51 -5.01 26.56
C ILE A 91 4.94 -4.91 25.15
N THR A 92 4.93 -6.03 24.43
CA THR A 92 4.37 -6.11 23.07
C THR A 92 2.90 -5.77 23.06
N HIS A 93 2.12 -6.30 24.00
CA HIS A 93 0.70 -5.97 24.14
C HIS A 93 0.48 -4.47 24.36
N ILE A 94 1.20 -3.85 25.31
CA ILE A 94 1.10 -2.41 25.59
C ILE A 94 1.44 -1.58 24.33
N MET A 95 2.49 -1.95 23.61
CA MET A 95 2.86 -1.31 22.34
C MET A 95 1.78 -1.45 21.28
N ILE A 96 1.23 -2.66 21.08
CA ILE A 96 0.16 -2.92 20.12
C ILE A 96 -1.09 -2.12 20.48
N SER A 97 -1.50 -2.10 21.74
CA SER A 97 -2.66 -1.32 22.19
C SER A 97 -2.48 0.17 21.87
N ALA A 98 -1.31 0.74 22.14
CA ALA A 98 -1.03 2.14 21.80
C ALA A 98 -1.04 2.39 20.29
N ALA A 99 -0.47 1.48 19.49
CA ALA A 99 -0.51 1.56 18.04
C ALA A 99 -1.95 1.50 17.50
N VAL A 100 -2.81 0.64 18.07
CA VAL A 100 -4.22 0.53 17.67
C VAL A 100 -4.98 1.82 17.95
N LEU A 101 -4.84 2.36 19.17
CA LEU A 101 -5.48 3.62 19.56
C LEU A 101 -5.04 4.78 18.67
N TYR A 102 -3.77 4.81 18.30
CA TYR A 102 -3.22 5.85 17.44
C TYR A 102 -3.66 5.72 15.98
N LEU A 103 -3.55 4.53 15.39
CA LEU A 103 -3.73 4.32 13.95
C LEU A 103 -5.20 4.15 13.54
N PHE A 104 -6.00 3.48 14.37
CA PHE A 104 -7.37 3.08 14.00
C PHE A 104 -8.43 3.88 14.74
N GLU A 105 -8.20 4.21 16.01
CA GLU A 105 -9.17 4.92 16.85
C GLU A 105 -8.98 6.46 16.83
N GLN A 106 -7.96 6.95 16.12
CA GLN A 106 -7.67 8.39 15.97
C GLN A 106 -7.55 9.14 17.30
N VAL A 107 -7.11 8.44 18.36
CA VAL A 107 -6.93 9.04 19.68
C VAL A 107 -5.78 10.05 19.63
N PRO A 108 -5.92 11.26 20.21
CA PRO A 108 -4.86 12.27 20.17
C PRO A 108 -3.53 11.73 20.73
N ILE A 109 -2.42 12.02 20.05
CA ILE A 109 -1.07 11.52 20.39
C ILE A 109 -0.76 11.66 21.89
N ARG A 110 -1.02 12.84 22.47
CA ARG A 110 -0.78 13.10 23.90
C ARG A 110 -1.53 12.14 24.83
N VAL A 111 -2.72 11.70 24.45
CA VAL A 111 -3.54 10.78 25.24
C VAL A 111 -2.99 9.35 25.10
N VAL A 112 -2.62 8.95 23.88
CA VAL A 112 -1.98 7.65 23.62
C VAL A 112 -0.66 7.53 24.38
N GLU A 113 0.18 8.57 24.36
CA GLU A 113 1.47 8.59 25.05
C GLU A 113 1.30 8.59 26.57
N CYS A 114 0.29 9.30 27.10
CA CYS A 114 -0.06 9.23 28.52
C CYS A 114 -0.50 7.81 28.93
N GLN A 115 -1.38 7.19 28.15
CA GLN A 115 -1.83 5.81 28.39
C GLN A 115 -0.68 4.81 28.30
N LEU A 116 0.20 4.96 27.32
CA LEU A 116 1.39 4.14 27.12
C LEU A 116 2.29 4.19 28.36
N GLN A 117 2.59 5.41 28.83
CA GLN A 117 3.44 5.61 30.01
C GLN A 117 2.79 5.05 31.29
N SER A 118 1.49 5.33 31.50
CA SER A 118 0.72 4.82 32.64
C SER A 118 0.72 3.28 32.70
N ASN A 119 0.48 2.63 31.56
CA ASN A 119 0.52 1.16 31.46
C ASN A 119 1.91 0.60 31.78
N PHE A 120 2.97 1.24 31.29
CA PHE A 120 4.33 0.79 31.63
C PHE A 120 4.65 0.98 33.11
N ASP A 121 4.28 2.12 33.71
CA ASP A 121 4.53 2.38 35.12
C ASP A 121 3.78 1.38 36.02
N LEU A 122 2.57 0.98 35.63
CA LEU A 122 1.79 -0.06 36.33
C LEU A 122 2.43 -1.45 36.25
N VAL A 123 2.99 -1.82 35.10
CA VAL A 123 3.54 -3.17 34.87
C VAL A 123 5.01 -3.27 35.29
N LYS A 124 5.73 -2.14 35.38
CA LYS A 124 7.16 -2.07 35.71
C LYS A 124 7.58 -2.89 36.94
N PRO A 125 6.84 -2.91 38.06
CA PRO A 125 7.21 -3.74 39.22
C PRO A 125 7.17 -5.24 38.92
N PHE A 126 6.24 -5.69 38.07
CA PHE A 126 6.07 -7.09 37.71
C PHE A 126 7.13 -7.55 36.70
N LEU A 127 7.58 -6.68 35.80
CA LEU A 127 8.67 -6.97 34.85
C LEU A 127 10.02 -7.19 35.53
N LEU A 128 10.20 -6.68 36.75
CA LEU A 128 11.42 -6.84 37.56
C LEU A 128 11.43 -8.12 38.40
N GLN A 129 10.30 -8.81 38.54
CA GLN A 129 10.23 -10.05 39.30
C GLN A 129 10.88 -11.19 38.50
N GLN A 130 11.67 -12.03 39.20
CA GLN A 130 12.48 -13.13 38.64
C GLN A 130 11.68 -14.21 37.88
N HIS A 131 10.35 -14.18 37.93
CA HIS A 131 9.46 -15.09 37.20
C HIS A 131 9.00 -14.57 35.82
N SER A 132 9.44 -13.37 35.42
CA SER A 132 9.22 -12.86 34.07
C SER A 132 10.01 -13.68 33.06
N ASN A 133 9.38 -14.20 32.01
CA ASN A 133 10.04 -14.96 30.95
C ASN A 133 10.06 -14.12 29.65
N PRO A 134 11.20 -13.57 29.19
CA PRO A 134 12.52 -13.49 29.84
C PRO A 134 12.61 -12.36 30.90
N PRO A 135 13.47 -12.50 31.92
CA PRO A 135 13.67 -11.49 32.95
C PRO A 135 14.39 -10.27 32.35
N LEU A 136 13.88 -9.07 32.63
CA LEU A 136 14.45 -7.83 32.13
C LEU A 136 15.38 -7.23 33.18
N ASP A 137 16.63 -6.94 32.79
CA ASP A 137 17.56 -6.16 33.60
C ASP A 137 16.98 -4.74 33.85
N PRO A 138 17.07 -4.19 35.07
CA PRO A 138 16.75 -2.79 35.38
C PRO A 138 17.22 -1.76 34.34
N SER A 139 18.38 -1.97 33.72
CA SER A 139 18.89 -1.09 32.66
C SER A 139 17.97 -1.04 31.42
N SER A 140 17.26 -2.14 31.14
CA SER A 140 16.34 -2.28 30.00
C SER A 140 15.02 -1.54 30.20
N LEU A 141 14.61 -1.27 31.44
CA LEU A 141 13.39 -0.50 31.73
C LEU A 141 13.50 0.98 31.31
N SER A 142 14.70 1.54 31.38
CA SER A 142 14.98 2.89 30.88
C SER A 142 14.70 3.01 29.37
N LYS A 143 14.72 1.88 28.66
CA LYS A 143 14.49 1.79 27.22
C LYS A 143 13.02 1.54 26.88
N LEU A 144 12.07 1.55 27.81
CA LEU A 144 10.65 1.40 27.45
C LEU A 144 10.17 2.60 26.60
N PRO A 145 9.35 2.37 25.56
CA PRO A 145 8.93 3.44 24.68
C PRO A 145 7.95 4.37 25.42
N ARG A 146 8.22 5.68 25.33
CA ARG A 146 7.36 6.73 25.90
C ARG A 146 6.58 7.51 24.84
N LYS A 147 7.07 7.45 23.60
CA LYS A 147 6.49 8.15 22.45
C LYS A 147 5.88 7.16 21.49
N ILE A 148 4.79 7.56 20.84
CA ILE A 148 4.12 6.71 19.85
C ILE A 148 5.02 6.42 18.66
N GLU A 149 5.86 7.38 18.25
CA GLU A 149 6.86 7.20 17.20
C GLU A 149 7.80 6.03 17.52
N THR A 150 8.29 5.94 18.76
CA THR A 150 9.14 4.82 19.18
C THR A 150 8.41 3.47 19.13
N VAL A 151 7.10 3.46 19.44
CA VAL A 151 6.26 2.26 19.36
C VAL A 151 6.11 1.80 17.91
N ILE A 152 5.70 2.69 17.01
CA ILE A 152 5.56 2.39 15.56
C ILE A 152 6.88 1.83 15.01
N THR A 153 8.00 2.46 15.36
CA THR A 153 9.32 2.02 14.94
C THR A 153 9.75 0.66 15.50
N ARG A 154 9.44 0.37 16.76
CA ARG A 154 9.77 -0.93 17.38
C ARG A 154 8.91 -2.07 16.88
N LEU A 155 7.65 -1.79 16.57
CA LEU A 155 6.73 -2.74 15.96
C LEU A 155 7.01 -2.94 14.46
N GLY A 156 7.94 -2.18 13.87
CA GLY A 156 8.23 -2.26 12.43
C GLY A 156 7.07 -1.77 11.57
N LEU A 157 6.23 -0.88 12.11
CA LEU A 157 5.08 -0.29 11.43
C LEU A 157 5.45 0.99 10.66
N ASP A 158 6.71 1.41 10.71
CA ASP A 158 7.20 2.55 9.93
C ASP A 158 7.03 2.27 8.42
N SER A 159 6.49 3.25 7.70
CA SER A 159 6.54 3.27 6.24
C SER A 159 7.62 4.26 5.81
N ASP A 160 8.47 3.88 4.85
CA ASP A 160 9.41 4.81 4.23
C ASP A 160 8.64 5.76 3.30
N ILE A 161 8.20 6.89 3.87
CA ILE A 161 7.48 7.94 3.16
C ILE A 161 8.49 9.04 2.79
N LYS A 162 8.64 9.26 1.49
CA LYS A 162 9.42 10.37 0.93
C LYS A 162 8.52 11.58 0.77
N GLN A 163 9.14 12.76 0.82
CA GLN A 163 8.45 14.03 0.67
C GLN A 163 9.13 14.92 -0.37
N LEU A 164 8.32 15.58 -1.18
CA LEU A 164 8.71 16.67 -2.06
C LEU A 164 7.89 17.91 -1.71
N ILE A 165 8.46 19.09 -1.90
CA ILE A 165 7.72 20.34 -1.82
C ILE A 165 6.87 20.46 -3.08
N SER A 166 5.57 20.67 -2.92
CA SER A 166 4.66 20.81 -4.06
C SER A 166 4.19 22.24 -4.20
N CYS A 167 4.24 22.77 -5.41
CA CYS A 167 3.68 24.07 -5.72
C CYS A 167 2.17 24.09 -5.43
N PRO A 168 1.65 25.10 -4.70
CA PRO A 168 0.23 25.16 -4.37
C PRO A 168 -0.68 25.47 -5.57
N ASN A 169 -0.13 25.96 -6.69
CA ASN A 169 -0.88 26.38 -7.87
C ASN A 169 -0.86 25.36 -9.01
N CYS A 170 0.30 24.76 -9.31
CA CYS A 170 0.47 23.87 -10.48
C CYS A 170 0.98 22.47 -10.13
N PHE A 171 1.12 22.13 -8.84
CA PHE A 171 1.59 20.81 -8.37
C PHE A 171 3.03 20.41 -8.75
N ALA A 172 3.79 21.28 -9.43
CA ALA A 172 5.21 21.06 -9.67
C ALA A 172 5.95 20.73 -8.37
N THR A 173 6.73 19.65 -8.41
CA THR A 173 7.40 19.08 -7.24
C THR A 173 8.88 19.46 -7.20
N TYR A 174 9.40 19.70 -6.01
CA TYR A 174 10.79 20.13 -5.77
C TYR A 174 11.40 19.34 -4.60
N PRO A 175 12.73 19.11 -4.61
CA PRO A 175 13.42 18.53 -3.47
C PRO A 175 13.22 19.32 -2.18
N THR A 176 13.24 18.66 -1.03
CA THR A 176 13.17 19.33 0.28
C THR A 176 14.48 20.01 0.68
N LYS A 177 15.60 19.56 0.11
CA LYS A 177 16.93 20.16 0.30
C LYS A 177 17.19 21.18 -0.80
N ASN A 178 17.54 22.40 -0.42
CA ASN A 178 17.87 23.52 -1.32
C ASN A 178 16.81 23.80 -2.43
N PRO A 179 15.50 23.88 -2.10
CA PRO A 179 14.47 24.27 -3.06
C PRO A 179 14.55 25.75 -3.44
N PRO A 180 14.02 26.15 -4.61
CA PRO A 180 13.81 27.56 -4.92
C PRO A 180 12.76 28.18 -3.98
N SER A 181 12.80 29.50 -3.78
CA SER A 181 11.79 30.21 -2.98
C SER A 181 10.40 30.24 -3.65
N SER A 182 10.39 30.26 -4.98
CA SER A 182 9.20 30.31 -5.83
C SER A 182 9.24 29.23 -6.91
N CYS A 183 8.07 28.84 -7.40
CA CYS A 183 7.90 27.83 -8.44
C CYS A 183 8.52 28.29 -9.77
N THR A 184 9.41 27.49 -10.33
CA THR A 184 10.12 27.76 -11.59
C THR A 184 9.54 27.00 -12.78
N SER A 185 8.46 26.22 -12.59
CA SER A 185 7.84 25.44 -13.66
C SER A 185 7.32 26.33 -14.79
N SER A 186 7.72 26.02 -16.02
CA SER A 186 7.30 26.67 -17.26
C SER A 186 6.10 26.02 -17.93
N LEU A 187 5.65 24.86 -17.42
CA LEU A 187 4.48 24.14 -17.94
C LEU A 187 3.22 24.82 -17.35
N THR A 188 2.85 25.94 -17.97
CA THR A 188 1.79 26.85 -17.53
C THR A 188 0.52 26.75 -18.37
N ASP A 189 0.38 25.67 -19.15
CA ASP A 189 -0.70 25.43 -20.13
C ASP A 189 -2.12 25.59 -19.57
N GLU A 190 -2.28 25.58 -18.25
CA GLU A 190 -3.58 25.71 -17.57
C GLU A 190 -3.67 26.91 -16.61
N LEU A 191 -2.65 27.76 -16.52
CA LEU A 191 -2.71 29.01 -15.76
C LEU A 191 -3.31 30.13 -16.64
N ARG A 192 -4.29 30.88 -16.12
CA ARG A 192 -4.85 32.05 -16.83
C ARG A 192 -3.75 33.06 -17.18
N GLY A 193 -3.61 33.41 -18.45
CA GLY A 193 -2.70 34.47 -18.93
C GLY A 193 -1.25 34.04 -19.15
N HIS A 194 -1.00 32.73 -19.33
CA HIS A 194 0.27 32.05 -19.68
C HIS A 194 1.57 32.84 -19.48
N PRO A 195 1.93 33.17 -18.23
CA PRO A 195 3.26 33.66 -17.92
C PRO A 195 4.32 32.61 -18.28
N ALA A 196 5.55 33.05 -18.57
CA ALA A 196 6.67 32.17 -18.91
C ALA A 196 7.03 31.15 -17.80
N SER A 197 6.56 31.38 -16.57
CA SER A 197 6.66 30.43 -15.45
C SER A 197 5.54 30.66 -14.41
N CYS A 198 5.29 29.65 -13.57
CA CYS A 198 4.24 29.68 -12.55
C CYS A 198 4.48 30.76 -11.47
N GLY A 199 5.72 30.91 -10.99
CA GLY A 199 6.13 31.97 -10.04
C GLY A 199 5.54 31.91 -8.62
N ALA A 200 4.66 30.95 -8.33
CA ALA A 200 3.98 30.88 -7.04
C ALA A 200 4.96 30.62 -5.88
N PRO A 201 4.80 31.29 -4.71
CA PRO A 201 5.66 31.05 -3.56
C PRO A 201 5.51 29.62 -3.05
N LEU A 202 6.65 28.93 -2.85
CA LEU A 202 6.68 27.57 -2.32
C LEU A 202 6.64 27.54 -0.79
N PHE A 203 6.89 28.68 -0.15
CA PHE A 203 6.96 28.82 1.29
C PHE A 203 5.97 29.85 1.80
N ARG A 204 5.55 29.66 3.04
CA ARG A 204 4.77 30.62 3.81
C ARG A 204 5.42 30.89 5.15
N GLN A 205 5.26 32.12 5.63
CA GLN A 205 5.68 32.52 6.97
C GLN A 205 4.77 31.84 8.00
N HIS A 206 5.35 31.14 8.97
CA HIS A 206 4.65 30.64 10.15
C HIS A 206 5.50 30.94 11.39
N LEU A 207 5.03 31.88 12.20
CA LEU A 207 5.83 32.49 13.26
C LEU A 207 7.13 33.08 12.66
N ALA A 208 8.28 32.83 13.29
CA ALA A 208 9.59 33.25 12.81
C ALA A 208 10.24 32.29 11.79
N LYS A 209 9.52 31.29 11.27
CA LYS A 209 10.07 30.28 10.35
C LYS A 209 9.33 30.26 9.01
N GLN A 210 10.08 30.06 7.93
CA GLN A 210 9.54 29.73 6.62
C GLN A 210 9.27 28.23 6.56
N ILE A 211 8.05 27.86 6.22
CA ILE A 211 7.65 26.46 6.05
C ILE A 211 7.07 26.24 4.65
N PRO A 212 7.30 25.08 4.01
CA PRO A 212 6.67 24.78 2.73
C PRO A 212 5.16 24.91 2.77
N CYS A 213 4.58 25.44 1.71
CA CYS A 213 3.14 25.58 1.54
C CYS A 213 2.45 24.22 1.53
N ARG A 214 3.03 23.22 0.84
CA ARG A 214 2.52 21.85 0.70
C ARG A 214 3.65 20.85 0.53
N TYR A 215 3.40 19.62 1.01
CA TYR A 215 4.23 18.47 0.71
C TYR A 215 3.43 17.46 -0.11
N PHE A 216 4.06 16.90 -1.14
CA PHE A 216 3.64 15.65 -1.75
C PHE A 216 4.36 14.51 -1.03
N SER A 217 3.59 13.62 -0.39
CA SER A 217 4.10 12.45 0.33
C SER A 217 3.86 11.21 -0.51
N PHE A 218 4.90 10.41 -0.71
CA PHE A 218 4.86 9.21 -1.55
C PHE A 218 5.75 8.09 -1.01
N GLN A 219 5.53 6.87 -1.49
CA GLN A 219 6.39 5.73 -1.23
C GLN A 219 7.14 5.37 -2.52
N THR A 220 8.36 4.85 -2.40
CA THR A 220 9.08 4.30 -3.56
C THR A 220 8.55 2.91 -3.89
N LEU A 221 8.41 2.61 -5.17
CA LEU A 221 7.97 1.31 -5.65
C LEU A 221 9.00 0.24 -5.31
N SER A 222 10.29 0.57 -5.40
CA SER A 222 11.39 -0.31 -5.00
C SER A 222 11.30 -0.74 -3.53
N GLY A 223 11.10 0.21 -2.61
CA GLY A 223 10.97 -0.06 -1.18
C GLY A 223 9.70 -0.85 -0.86
N TRP A 224 8.60 -0.58 -1.57
CA TRP A 224 7.38 -1.36 -1.43
C TRP A 224 7.54 -2.79 -1.96
N LEU A 225 8.16 -3.00 -3.13
CA LEU A 225 8.43 -4.32 -3.71
C LEU A 225 9.30 -5.18 -2.78
N ALA A 226 10.35 -4.60 -2.19
CA ALA A 226 11.19 -5.31 -1.22
C ALA A 226 10.38 -5.84 -0.03
N ARG A 227 9.47 -5.02 0.53
CA ARG A 227 8.56 -5.44 1.61
C ARG A 227 7.53 -6.46 1.13
N PHE A 228 6.97 -6.25 -0.04
CA PHE A 228 5.95 -7.10 -0.64
C PHE A 228 6.48 -8.52 -0.87
N LEU A 229 7.66 -8.66 -1.48
CA LEU A 229 8.31 -9.96 -1.79
C LEU A 229 8.99 -10.61 -0.58
N SER A 230 9.21 -9.87 0.51
CA SER A 230 9.68 -10.44 1.77
C SER A 230 8.57 -11.15 2.55
N ARG A 231 7.30 -11.04 2.14
CA ARG A 231 6.17 -11.68 2.80
C ARG A 231 6.07 -13.16 2.39
N PRO A 232 5.86 -14.08 3.36
CA PRO A 232 5.57 -15.48 3.06
C PRO A 232 4.36 -15.64 2.13
N GLY A 233 4.45 -16.55 1.17
CA GLY A 233 3.35 -16.89 0.24
C GLY A 233 3.19 -15.95 -0.96
N VAL A 234 3.78 -14.75 -0.96
CA VAL A 234 3.59 -13.80 -2.08
C VAL A 234 4.21 -14.33 -3.37
N GLU A 235 5.43 -14.84 -3.31
CA GLU A 235 6.09 -15.40 -4.50
C GLU A 235 5.42 -16.69 -4.98
N ASP A 236 4.86 -17.50 -4.08
CA ASP A 236 4.09 -18.69 -4.46
C ASP A 236 2.83 -18.31 -5.25
N LEU A 237 2.13 -17.24 -4.84
CA LEU A 237 0.98 -16.69 -5.58
C LEU A 237 1.39 -16.11 -6.95
N LEU A 238 2.55 -15.47 -7.04
CA LEU A 238 3.06 -14.96 -8.31
C LEU A 238 3.39 -16.11 -9.27
N ASP A 239 4.03 -17.18 -8.76
CA ASP A 239 4.37 -18.36 -9.56
C ASP A 239 3.12 -19.17 -9.96
N GLU A 240 2.06 -19.20 -9.14
CA GLU A 240 0.75 -19.79 -9.50
C GLU A 240 0.21 -19.18 -10.80
N SER A 241 0.30 -17.85 -10.92
CA SER A 241 -0.19 -17.11 -12.08
C SER A 241 0.69 -17.26 -13.33
N LEU A 242 1.95 -17.69 -13.16
CA LEU A 242 2.83 -17.99 -14.28
C LEU A 242 2.39 -19.25 -15.03
N ALA A 243 1.85 -20.25 -14.33
CA ALA A 243 1.40 -21.49 -14.97
C ALA A 243 0.37 -21.16 -16.07
N SER A 244 -0.67 -20.40 -15.73
CA SER A 244 -1.66 -19.92 -16.71
C SER A 244 -1.05 -19.04 -17.79
N SER A 245 -0.03 -18.24 -17.48
CA SER A 245 0.63 -17.36 -18.46
C SER A 245 1.50 -18.13 -19.47
N THR A 246 1.94 -19.35 -19.15
CA THR A 246 2.77 -20.20 -20.03
C THR A 246 1.98 -21.09 -20.98
N GLU A 247 0.69 -21.33 -20.70
CA GLU A 247 -0.16 -22.13 -21.57
C GLU A 247 -0.47 -21.41 -22.90
N ASP A 248 -0.84 -22.17 -23.93
CA ASP A 248 -1.31 -21.59 -25.19
C ASP A 248 -2.62 -20.82 -25.00
N TYR A 249 -2.84 -19.81 -25.86
CA TYR A 249 -4.08 -19.05 -25.82
C TYR A 249 -5.25 -19.88 -26.33
N ASN A 250 -6.31 -19.98 -25.53
CA ASN A 250 -7.58 -20.58 -25.92
C ASN A 250 -8.73 -19.55 -25.83
N PRO A 251 -9.32 -19.12 -26.96
CA PRO A 251 -10.39 -18.11 -26.96
C PRO A 251 -11.68 -18.57 -26.26
N THR A 252 -11.87 -19.87 -26.03
CA THR A 252 -13.08 -20.40 -25.36
C THR A 252 -12.93 -20.51 -23.84
N SER A 253 -11.73 -20.27 -23.30
CA SER A 253 -11.41 -20.43 -21.88
C SER A 253 -10.63 -19.23 -21.36
N VAL A 254 -11.28 -18.06 -21.36
CA VAL A 254 -10.71 -16.82 -20.80
C VAL A 254 -11.61 -16.33 -19.68
N SER A 255 -11.17 -16.53 -18.45
CA SER A 255 -11.82 -16.10 -17.20
C SER A 255 -11.06 -14.97 -16.51
N ASP A 256 -9.76 -14.87 -16.75
CA ASP A 256 -8.89 -13.82 -16.20
C ASP A 256 -7.91 -13.25 -17.23
N ILE A 257 -7.32 -12.09 -16.92
CA ILE A 257 -6.33 -11.43 -17.78
C ILE A 257 -5.12 -12.31 -18.08
N HIS A 258 -4.72 -13.21 -17.16
CA HIS A 258 -3.58 -14.12 -17.37
C HIS A 258 -3.78 -15.07 -18.55
N GLU A 259 -5.04 -15.37 -18.87
CA GLU A 259 -5.45 -16.26 -19.96
C GLU A 259 -5.67 -15.48 -21.28
N SER A 260 -5.69 -14.15 -21.22
CA SER A 260 -6.01 -13.31 -22.38
C SER A 260 -4.91 -13.33 -23.45
N TYR A 261 -5.32 -13.13 -24.70
CA TYR A 261 -4.41 -13.05 -25.83
C TYR A 261 -3.34 -11.97 -25.65
N GLN A 262 -3.73 -10.78 -25.20
CA GLN A 262 -2.82 -9.64 -25.02
C GLN A 262 -1.78 -9.94 -23.93
N TRP A 263 -2.19 -10.57 -22.83
CA TRP A 263 -1.28 -10.93 -21.74
C TRP A 263 -0.21 -11.93 -22.19
N LYS A 264 -0.62 -13.03 -22.85
CA LYS A 264 0.30 -14.08 -23.33
C LYS A 264 1.22 -13.60 -24.46
N ASN A 265 0.75 -12.66 -25.28
CA ASN A 265 1.52 -12.10 -26.39
C ASN A 265 2.30 -10.82 -26.05
N PHE A 266 2.18 -10.31 -24.83
CA PHE A 266 2.95 -9.14 -24.41
C PHE A 266 4.45 -9.48 -24.42
N ARG A 267 5.22 -8.79 -25.29
CA ARG A 267 6.64 -9.05 -25.48
C ARG A 267 7.46 -8.07 -24.64
N GLY A 268 8.47 -8.62 -23.97
CA GLY A 268 9.48 -7.85 -23.29
C GLY A 268 10.46 -7.23 -24.27
N ILE A 269 11.38 -6.46 -23.72
CA ILE A 269 12.48 -5.82 -24.43
C ILE A 269 13.39 -6.75 -25.24
N ASP A 270 13.38 -8.05 -24.91
CA ASP A 270 14.15 -9.10 -25.54
C ASP A 270 13.33 -9.91 -26.56
N GLY A 271 12.11 -9.46 -26.87
CA GLY A 271 11.19 -10.12 -27.80
C GLY A 271 10.53 -11.38 -27.24
N ARG A 272 10.80 -11.78 -25.99
CA ARG A 272 10.22 -12.97 -25.35
C ARG A 272 8.91 -12.62 -24.63
N PRO A 273 8.02 -13.60 -24.36
CA PRO A 273 6.82 -13.36 -23.56
C PRO A 273 7.19 -12.79 -22.18
N PHE A 274 6.76 -11.57 -21.89
CA PHE A 274 7.15 -10.86 -20.67
C PHE A 274 6.45 -11.43 -19.44
N THR A 275 5.16 -11.72 -19.55
CA THR A 275 4.29 -12.16 -18.45
C THR A 275 4.47 -13.63 -18.08
N ALA A 276 5.11 -14.43 -18.94
CA ALA A 276 5.39 -15.84 -18.71
C ALA A 276 6.76 -16.08 -18.03
N ARG A 277 7.35 -15.05 -17.42
CA ARG A 277 8.67 -15.11 -16.79
C ARG A 277 8.60 -14.77 -15.32
N SER A 278 9.06 -15.69 -14.48
CA SER A 278 9.14 -15.45 -13.04
C SER A 278 10.10 -14.27 -12.77
N GLY A 279 9.66 -13.32 -11.93
CA GLY A 279 10.37 -12.06 -11.67
C GLY A 279 9.86 -10.87 -12.49
N ASN A 280 9.09 -11.11 -13.55
CA ASN A 280 8.43 -10.04 -14.31
C ASN A 280 7.04 -9.78 -13.71
N LEU A 281 6.77 -8.54 -13.32
CA LEU A 281 5.51 -8.14 -12.69
C LEU A 281 4.77 -7.14 -13.58
N VAL A 282 3.45 -7.25 -13.60
CA VAL A 282 2.57 -6.29 -14.28
C VAL A 282 1.71 -5.62 -13.23
N PHE A 283 1.57 -4.30 -13.32
CA PHE A 283 0.73 -3.51 -12.43
C PHE A 283 -0.32 -2.74 -13.21
N GLY A 284 -1.50 -2.61 -12.61
CA GLY A 284 -2.54 -1.68 -13.02
C GLY A 284 -2.45 -0.44 -12.16
N MET A 285 -2.42 0.74 -12.80
CA MET A 285 -2.46 2.01 -12.10
C MET A 285 -3.89 2.53 -12.01
N PHE A 286 -4.28 2.95 -10.82
CA PHE A 286 -5.57 3.57 -10.57
C PHE A 286 -5.34 4.92 -9.88
N VAL A 287 -6.05 5.92 -10.39
CA VAL A 287 -5.95 7.29 -9.92
C VAL A 287 -7.36 7.81 -9.75
N ASP A 288 -7.70 8.30 -8.55
CA ASP A 288 -9.06 8.75 -8.23
C ASP A 288 -9.06 9.79 -7.10
N GLY A 289 -10.15 10.54 -7.00
CA GLY A 289 -10.39 11.58 -6.01
C GLY A 289 -11.61 11.26 -5.12
N ILE A 290 -11.41 11.20 -3.80
CA ILE A 290 -12.50 11.03 -2.83
C ILE A 290 -12.72 12.28 -1.98
N ASN A 291 -13.96 12.49 -1.53
CA ASN A 291 -14.24 13.43 -0.47
C ASN A 291 -14.08 12.76 0.90
N PRO A 292 -13.07 13.13 1.72
CA PRO A 292 -12.87 12.51 3.03
C PRO A 292 -14.01 12.76 4.01
N TYR A 293 -14.84 13.78 3.76
CA TYR A 293 -16.01 14.11 4.60
C TYR A 293 -17.30 13.48 4.09
N GLY A 294 -17.24 12.71 3.01
CA GLY A 294 -18.39 12.09 2.34
C GLY A 294 -19.17 13.04 1.44
N ASN A 295 -19.95 12.47 0.52
CA ASN A 295 -20.66 13.19 -0.53
C ASN A 295 -22.05 13.68 -0.10
N LYS A 296 -22.13 14.46 0.98
CA LYS A 296 -23.37 15.13 1.39
C LYS A 296 -23.47 16.50 0.69
N ALA A 297 -24.64 16.85 0.15
CA ALA A 297 -24.84 18.10 -0.60
C ALA A 297 -24.56 19.38 0.20
N ALA A 298 -24.77 19.35 1.53
CA ALA A 298 -24.41 20.44 2.45
C ALA A 298 -23.14 20.14 3.26
N GLY A 299 -22.36 19.12 2.86
CA GLY A 299 -21.15 18.69 3.53
C GLY A 299 -19.94 19.55 3.14
N LYS A 300 -18.85 19.41 3.91
CA LYS A 300 -17.56 19.99 3.50
C LYS A 300 -17.11 19.30 2.21
N HIS A 301 -16.81 20.09 1.19
CA HIS A 301 -16.20 19.60 -0.04
C HIS A 301 -14.68 19.74 0.07
N ALA A 302 -14.01 18.61 0.13
CA ALA A 302 -12.57 18.50 -0.05
C ALA A 302 -12.29 17.31 -0.97
N THR A 303 -11.19 17.33 -1.71
CA THR A 303 -10.75 16.19 -2.51
C THR A 303 -9.41 15.69 -1.98
N ILE A 304 -9.34 14.39 -1.73
CA ILE A 304 -8.08 13.64 -1.56
C ILE A 304 -7.91 12.82 -2.83
N PHE A 305 -6.92 13.20 -3.62
CA PHE A 305 -6.57 12.49 -4.85
C PHE A 305 -5.43 11.54 -4.56
N PHE A 306 -5.60 10.26 -4.91
CA PHE A 306 -4.65 9.21 -4.60
C PHE A 306 -4.28 8.43 -5.84
N MET A 307 -3.06 7.90 -5.83
CA MET A 307 -2.52 7.04 -6.88
C MET A 307 -2.16 5.71 -6.25
N VAL A 308 -2.67 4.62 -6.81
CA VAL A 308 -2.39 3.26 -6.35
C VAL A 308 -1.96 2.37 -7.50
N LEU A 309 -1.05 1.43 -7.23
CA LEU A 309 -0.76 0.32 -8.12
C LEU A 309 -1.31 -0.98 -7.53
N VAL A 310 -1.88 -1.80 -8.39
CA VAL A 310 -2.35 -3.15 -8.08
C VAL A 310 -1.53 -4.15 -8.88
N CYS A 311 -0.89 -5.11 -8.21
CA CYS A 311 -0.13 -6.15 -8.89
C CYS A 311 -1.10 -7.07 -9.64
N LEU A 312 -1.14 -6.94 -10.97
CA LEU A 312 -1.99 -7.73 -11.85
C LEU A 312 -1.44 -9.15 -12.04
N THR A 313 -0.14 -9.37 -11.81
CA THR A 313 0.47 -10.71 -11.81
C THR A 313 -0.06 -11.60 -10.69
N LEU A 314 -0.62 -11.05 -9.60
CA LEU A 314 -1.26 -11.89 -8.58
C LEU A 314 -2.57 -12.52 -9.11
N PRO A 315 -3.02 -13.66 -8.52
CA PRO A 315 -4.33 -14.22 -8.78
C PRO A 315 -5.45 -13.22 -8.41
N ILE A 316 -6.56 -13.25 -9.15
CA ILE A 316 -7.68 -12.29 -8.99
C ILE A 316 -8.19 -12.17 -7.54
N SER A 317 -8.18 -13.27 -6.78
CA SER A 317 -8.59 -13.33 -5.37
C SER A 317 -7.69 -12.54 -4.42
N HIS A 318 -6.46 -12.22 -4.84
CA HIS A 318 -5.43 -11.57 -4.03
C HIS A 318 -5.06 -10.15 -4.49
N ARG A 319 -5.33 -9.77 -5.75
CA ARG A 319 -4.94 -8.46 -6.31
C ARG A 319 -5.37 -7.27 -5.45
N PHE A 320 -6.64 -7.24 -5.08
CA PHE A 320 -7.28 -6.09 -4.42
C PHE A 320 -7.34 -6.21 -2.90
N LEU A 321 -6.64 -7.18 -2.30
CA LEU A 321 -6.53 -7.22 -0.85
C LEU A 321 -5.75 -5.99 -0.37
N PRO A 322 -6.17 -5.29 0.70
CA PRO A 322 -5.49 -4.07 1.16
C PRO A 322 -3.99 -4.24 1.38
N ALA A 323 -3.55 -5.43 1.80
CA ALA A 323 -2.14 -5.75 1.99
C ALA A 323 -1.31 -5.79 0.68
N ASN A 324 -1.96 -5.94 -0.48
CA ASN A 324 -1.32 -6.10 -1.79
C ASN A 324 -1.50 -4.87 -2.69
N VAL A 325 -2.21 -3.85 -2.22
CA VAL A 325 -2.37 -2.57 -2.93
C VAL A 325 -1.23 -1.64 -2.54
N PHE A 326 -0.49 -1.14 -3.53
CA PHE A 326 0.55 -0.16 -3.33
C PHE A 326 -0.03 1.26 -3.39
N LEU A 327 -0.03 1.98 -2.26
CA LEU A 327 -0.32 3.42 -2.25
C LEU A 327 0.93 4.20 -2.67
N VAL A 328 0.96 4.63 -3.92
CA VAL A 328 2.06 5.42 -4.49
C VAL A 328 2.17 6.75 -3.75
N GLY A 329 1.07 7.49 -3.64
CA GLY A 329 1.04 8.77 -2.98
C GLY A 329 -0.34 9.40 -2.96
N ILE A 330 -0.46 10.45 -2.16
CA ILE A 330 -1.67 11.28 -2.05
C ILE A 330 -1.31 12.69 -2.48
N ALA A 331 -2.01 13.21 -3.48
CA ALA A 331 -1.80 14.57 -3.94
C ALA A 331 -2.18 15.57 -2.85
N PRO A 332 -1.40 16.66 -2.72
CA PRO A 332 -1.67 17.66 -1.70
C PRO A 332 -2.88 18.52 -2.07
N GLY A 333 -3.91 18.49 -1.22
CA GLY A 333 -5.12 19.31 -1.38
C GLY A 333 -4.86 20.83 -1.31
N PRO A 334 -5.90 21.67 -1.45
CA PRO A 334 -7.31 21.33 -1.34
C PRO A 334 -8.02 21.00 -2.66
N LYS A 335 -7.37 21.27 -3.80
CA LYS A 335 -7.90 20.99 -5.14
C LYS A 335 -7.27 19.71 -5.67
N GLU A 336 -7.99 19.04 -6.56
CA GLU A 336 -7.46 17.96 -7.38
C GLU A 336 -6.52 18.53 -8.45
N PRO A 337 -5.40 17.85 -8.76
CA PRO A 337 -4.60 18.20 -9.92
C PRO A 337 -5.41 17.97 -11.20
N SER A 338 -5.17 18.76 -12.24
CA SER A 338 -5.64 18.40 -13.57
C SER A 338 -4.90 17.18 -14.13
N LEU A 339 -5.35 16.71 -15.30
CA LEU A 339 -4.66 15.64 -16.04
C LEU A 339 -3.18 15.97 -16.27
N THR A 340 -2.88 17.19 -16.76
CA THR A 340 -1.51 17.61 -17.05
C THR A 340 -0.69 17.79 -15.77
N GLN A 341 -1.30 18.35 -14.73
CA GLN A 341 -0.65 18.57 -13.43
C GLN A 341 -0.32 17.26 -12.71
N THR A 342 -1.09 16.20 -12.95
CA THR A 342 -0.85 14.87 -12.39
C THR A 342 0.54 14.33 -12.76
N ASN A 343 1.08 14.72 -13.92
CA ASN A 343 2.43 14.32 -14.34
C ASN A 343 3.52 14.73 -13.34
N TRP A 344 3.37 15.87 -12.66
CA TRP A 344 4.34 16.30 -11.62
C TRP A 344 4.37 15.37 -10.41
N LEU A 345 3.23 14.75 -10.10
CA LEU A 345 3.07 13.83 -8.98
C LEU A 345 3.44 12.40 -9.36
N LEU A 346 3.27 12.04 -10.63
CA LEU A 346 3.69 10.75 -11.19
C LEU A 346 5.20 10.67 -11.45
N ALA A 347 5.90 11.80 -11.59
CA ALA A 347 7.33 11.81 -11.93
C ALA A 347 8.19 10.87 -11.06
N PRO A 348 8.08 10.83 -9.72
CA PRO A 348 8.86 9.89 -8.91
C PRO A 348 8.54 8.42 -9.22
N LEU A 349 7.27 8.10 -9.50
CA LEU A 349 6.87 6.75 -9.90
C LEU A 349 7.42 6.39 -11.27
N VAL A 350 7.39 7.33 -12.23
CA VAL A 350 7.95 7.14 -13.57
C VAL A 350 9.45 6.84 -13.51
N ASP A 351 10.19 7.52 -12.63
CA ASP A 351 11.62 7.26 -12.44
C ASP A 351 11.88 5.87 -11.85
N ASP A 352 11.08 5.44 -10.88
CA ASP A 352 11.11 4.07 -10.36
C ASP A 352 10.79 3.04 -11.46
N LEU A 353 9.76 3.28 -12.28
CA LEU A 353 9.34 2.39 -13.37
C LEU A 353 10.41 2.28 -14.45
N LYS A 354 11.10 3.37 -14.81
CA LYS A 354 12.23 3.33 -15.75
C LYS A 354 13.34 2.42 -15.24
N MET A 355 13.71 2.57 -13.97
CA MET A 355 14.73 1.73 -13.33
C MET A 355 14.30 0.26 -13.30
N LEU A 356 13.04 -0.02 -12.99
CA LEU A 356 12.47 -1.37 -12.95
C LEU A 356 12.32 -2.01 -14.33
N TRP A 357 12.10 -1.23 -15.39
CA TRP A 357 12.03 -1.75 -16.75
C TRP A 357 13.43 -2.10 -17.28
N ARG A 358 14.40 -1.19 -17.09
CA ARG A 358 15.81 -1.38 -17.45
C ARG A 358 16.72 -0.56 -16.51
N PRO A 359 17.64 -1.20 -15.76
CA PRO A 359 18.08 -2.60 -15.87
C PRO A 359 17.20 -3.63 -15.13
N GLY A 360 16.21 -3.22 -14.35
CA GLY A 360 15.53 -4.06 -13.37
C GLY A 360 16.02 -3.78 -11.94
N LEU A 361 15.23 -4.19 -10.95
CA LEU A 361 15.54 -4.02 -9.53
C LEU A 361 16.19 -5.28 -8.97
N SER A 362 17.46 -5.18 -8.61
CA SER A 362 18.16 -6.23 -7.85
C SER A 362 17.86 -6.11 -6.37
N LEU A 363 17.09 -7.06 -5.83
CA LEU A 363 16.84 -7.21 -4.41
C LEU A 363 17.88 -8.16 -3.82
N SER A 364 18.53 -7.78 -2.72
CA SER A 364 19.52 -8.64 -2.07
C SER A 364 18.93 -9.94 -1.52
N SER A 365 17.62 -9.95 -1.27
CA SER A 365 16.90 -11.12 -0.77
C SER A 365 15.37 -10.93 -0.84
N THR A 366 14.66 -12.03 -0.99
CA THR A 366 13.18 -12.14 -0.88
C THR A 366 12.83 -13.33 0.03
N HIS A 367 11.55 -13.60 0.26
CA HIS A 367 11.14 -14.74 1.10
C HIS A 367 11.62 -16.08 0.54
N ARG A 368 11.47 -16.30 -0.77
CA ARG A 368 11.91 -17.52 -1.50
C ARG A 368 13.37 -17.47 -1.92
N HIS A 369 13.92 -16.29 -2.22
CA HIS A 369 15.28 -16.14 -2.73
C HIS A 369 16.17 -15.38 -1.75
N ARG A 370 16.77 -16.09 -0.79
CA ARG A 370 17.67 -15.49 0.22
C ARG A 370 18.98 -14.94 -0.34
N GLU A 371 19.38 -15.41 -1.52
CA GLU A 371 20.57 -14.93 -2.25
C GLU A 371 20.27 -13.75 -3.18
N GLY A 372 19.04 -13.26 -3.15
CA GLY A 372 18.59 -12.15 -3.97
C GLY A 372 18.02 -12.56 -5.32
N ARG A 373 17.32 -11.62 -5.94
CA ARG A 373 16.64 -11.80 -7.21
C ARG A 373 16.43 -10.46 -7.92
N VAL A 374 16.42 -10.50 -9.25
CA VAL A 374 16.06 -9.35 -10.08
C VAL A 374 14.57 -9.38 -10.39
N MET A 375 13.90 -8.25 -10.18
CA MET A 375 12.51 -8.02 -10.55
C MET A 375 12.44 -7.00 -11.69
N ILE A 376 11.53 -7.21 -12.64
CA ILE A 376 11.32 -6.35 -13.80
C ILE A 376 9.83 -5.98 -13.88
N LEU A 377 9.52 -4.70 -14.14
CA LEU A 377 8.15 -4.21 -14.38
C LEU A 377 8.05 -3.54 -15.73
#